data_AF-A0A1H8V959-F1
#
_entry.id   AF-A0A1H8V959-F1
#
_cell.length_a   1.000
_cell.length_b   1.000
_cell.length_c   1.000
_cell.angle_alpha   90.00
_cell.angle_beta   90.00
_cell.angle_gamma   90.00
#
_symmetry.space_group_name_H-M   'P 1'
#
loop_
_entity.id
_entity.type
_entity.pdbx_description
1 polymer ?
#
loop_
_entity_poly.entity_id
_entity_poly.type
_entity_poly.pdbx_seq_one_letter_code
_entity_poly.pdbx_strand_id
1 'polypeptide(L)'
;MNGVPTEAELEAAPILEGWVLESPSDSRPWLYGWFFGHPEIDDGDHGHTAPVLDMDRGSPARWARTESRLYRLGLSYPPAEREIRYWAQKLRRRRHLPLGDAPGGGNDIDAMIAFIREEKPFREQKLTRMEHAYREEQEQMAAGR
;
A
#
# COMPACT_ATOMS: atom_id res chain seq x y z
N MET A 1 9.63 9.08 -26.24
CA MET A 1 10.58 9.75 -25.33
C MET A 1 10.37 9.14 -23.96
N ASN A 2 11.29 8.29 -23.48
CA ASN A 2 11.23 7.70 -22.14
C ASN A 2 12.38 8.29 -21.31
N GLY A 3 12.14 9.47 -20.74
CA GLY A 3 13.04 10.11 -19.78
C GLY A 3 12.41 10.13 -18.39
N VAL A 4 13.18 10.58 -17.40
CA VAL A 4 12.69 10.83 -16.04
C VAL A 4 11.47 11.77 -16.13
N PRO A 5 10.33 11.43 -15.50
CA PRO A 5 9.15 12.28 -15.47
C PRO A 5 9.45 13.66 -14.87
N THR A 6 8.81 14.68 -15.41
CA THR A 6 8.79 16.03 -14.84
C THR A 6 7.97 16.07 -13.56
N GLU A 7 8.21 17.07 -12.70
CA GLU A 7 7.43 17.23 -11.47
C GLU A 7 5.93 17.43 -11.76
N ALA A 8 5.58 18.19 -12.81
CA ALA A 8 4.19 18.37 -13.23
C ALA A 8 3.52 17.05 -13.65
N GLU A 9 4.26 16.13 -14.31
CA GLU A 9 3.75 14.79 -14.63
C GLU A 9 3.55 13.95 -13.37
N LEU A 10 4.41 14.09 -12.35
CA LEU A 10 4.30 13.37 -11.08
C LEU A 10 3.15 13.91 -10.20
N GLU A 11 2.91 15.22 -10.20
CA GLU A 11 1.79 15.83 -9.50
C GLU A 11 0.44 15.40 -10.08
N ALA A 12 0.37 15.24 -11.40
CA ALA A 12 -0.83 14.76 -12.08
C ALA A 12 -1.00 13.23 -12.04
N ALA A 13 0.04 12.49 -11.66
CA ALA A 13 0.00 11.02 -11.63
C ALA A 13 -0.74 10.50 -10.37
N PRO A 14 -1.52 9.40 -10.50
CA PRO A 14 -2.04 8.70 -9.34
C PRO A 14 -0.92 8.25 -8.40
N ILE A 15 -1.22 8.22 -7.11
CA ILE A 15 -0.30 7.78 -6.07
C ILE A 15 -0.46 6.29 -5.87
N LEU A 16 0.67 5.60 -5.75
CA LEU A 16 0.73 4.23 -5.25
C LEU A 16 1.46 4.21 -3.91
N GLU A 17 0.75 3.90 -2.83
CA GLU A 17 1.32 3.76 -1.48
C GLU A 17 1.46 2.30 -1.06
N GLY A 18 2.31 2.05 -0.06
CA GLY A 18 2.58 0.73 0.48
C GLY A 18 3.15 -0.23 -0.56
N TRP A 19 3.75 0.31 -1.62
CA TRP A 19 4.01 -0.42 -2.84
C TRP A 19 5.12 -1.47 -2.66
N VAL A 20 5.00 -2.58 -3.39
CA VAL A 20 5.99 -3.66 -3.46
C VAL A 20 6.22 -4.02 -4.92
N LEU A 21 7.49 -4.08 -5.33
CA LEU A 21 7.87 -4.58 -6.64
C LEU A 21 7.92 -6.10 -6.61
N GLU A 22 7.02 -6.73 -7.35
CA GLU A 22 7.00 -8.18 -7.55
C GLU A 22 7.66 -8.49 -8.89
N SER A 23 8.61 -9.42 -8.88
CA SER A 23 9.36 -9.85 -10.09
C SER A 23 9.32 -11.37 -10.24
N PRO A 24 8.19 -11.95 -10.68
CA PRO A 24 8.09 -13.39 -10.90
C PRO A 24 9.01 -13.84 -12.04
N SER A 25 9.45 -15.11 -12.02
CA SER A 25 10.37 -15.65 -13.04
C SER A 25 9.76 -15.69 -14.44
N ASP A 26 8.44 -15.83 -14.53
CA ASP A 26 7.73 -16.18 -15.77
C ASP A 26 6.91 -15.00 -16.32
N SER A 27 7.02 -13.81 -15.74
CA SER A 27 6.27 -12.63 -16.16
C SER A 27 7.06 -11.33 -15.99
N ARG A 28 6.60 -10.27 -16.65
CA ARG A 28 7.14 -8.93 -16.41
C ARG A 28 6.84 -8.50 -14.97
N PRO A 29 7.70 -7.68 -14.34
CA PRO A 29 7.49 -7.21 -12.99
C PRO A 29 6.25 -6.30 -12.92
N TRP A 30 5.58 -6.27 -11.76
CA TRP A 30 4.48 -5.35 -11.47
C TRP A 30 4.59 -4.80 -10.05
N LEU A 31 3.89 -3.71 -9.78
CA LEU A 31 3.79 -3.18 -8.42
C LEU A 31 2.48 -3.62 -7.79
N TYR A 32 2.50 -3.93 -6.49
CA TYR A 32 1.31 -4.14 -5.66
C TYR A 32 1.21 -3.01 -4.65
N GLY A 33 0.04 -2.39 -4.45
CA GLY A 33 -0.11 -1.27 -3.50
C GLY A 33 -1.52 -0.68 -3.44
N TRP A 34 -1.68 0.39 -2.68
CA TRP A 34 -2.92 1.16 -2.57
C TRP A 34 -2.95 2.33 -3.54
N PHE A 35 -4.03 2.43 -4.31
CA PHE A 35 -4.22 3.46 -5.33
C PHE A 35 -4.91 4.69 -4.75
N PHE A 36 -4.45 5.89 -5.13
CA PHE A 36 -5.11 7.15 -4.82
C PHE A 36 -5.08 8.11 -6.01
N GLY A 37 -6.18 8.82 -6.24
CA GLY A 37 -6.35 9.71 -7.40
C GLY A 37 -6.37 8.98 -8.74
N HIS A 38 -6.66 7.68 -8.75
CA HIS A 38 -6.72 6.91 -9.99
C HIS A 38 -8.08 7.12 -10.68
N PRO A 39 -8.13 7.34 -12.01
CA PRO A 39 -9.39 7.68 -12.70
C PRO A 39 -10.41 6.52 -12.77
N GLU A 40 -9.95 5.29 -12.57
CA GLU A 40 -10.77 4.07 -12.73
C GLU A 40 -10.74 3.14 -11.51
N ILE A 41 -9.93 3.47 -10.49
CA ILE A 41 -9.76 2.64 -9.28
C ILE A 41 -10.08 3.54 -8.11
N ASP A 42 -10.99 3.10 -7.25
CA ASP A 42 -11.39 3.87 -6.08
C ASP A 42 -10.21 4.08 -5.13
N ASP A 43 -10.22 5.21 -4.44
CA ASP A 43 -9.16 5.52 -3.49
C ASP A 43 -9.07 4.49 -2.35
N GLY A 44 -7.84 4.13 -2.00
CA GLY A 44 -7.53 3.11 -1.01
C GLY A 44 -7.94 1.71 -1.42
N ASP A 45 -8.23 1.44 -2.69
CA ASP A 45 -8.26 0.07 -3.19
C ASP A 45 -6.84 -0.48 -3.35
N HIS A 46 -6.69 -1.76 -3.01
CA HIS A 46 -5.42 -2.47 -3.06
C HIS A 46 -5.40 -3.46 -4.23
N GLY A 47 -4.35 -3.41 -5.04
CA GLY A 47 -4.24 -4.25 -6.24
C GLY A 47 -2.86 -4.20 -6.88
N HIS A 48 -2.72 -4.83 -8.05
CA HIS A 48 -1.50 -4.77 -8.84
C HIS A 48 -1.64 -3.79 -10.00
N THR A 49 -0.53 -3.19 -10.41
CA THR A 49 -0.45 -2.41 -11.63
C THR A 49 -0.38 -3.30 -12.87
N ALA A 50 -0.47 -2.69 -14.05
CA ALA A 50 0.08 -3.26 -15.27
C ALA A 50 1.62 -3.46 -15.15
N PRO A 51 2.25 -4.24 -16.04
CA PRO A 51 3.70 -4.44 -16.02
C PRO A 51 4.50 -3.14 -15.96
N VAL A 52 5.54 -3.13 -15.12
CA VAL A 52 6.48 -2.01 -14.98
C VAL A 52 7.42 -2.01 -16.18
N LEU A 53 7.52 -0.85 -16.84
CA LEU A 53 8.42 -0.61 -17.96
C LEU A 53 9.70 0.09 -17.50
N ASP A 54 9.59 1.00 -16.54
CA ASP A 54 10.70 1.74 -15.97
C ASP A 54 10.34 2.23 -14.57
N MET A 55 11.34 2.44 -13.72
CA MET A 55 11.13 2.85 -12.34
C MET A 55 12.33 3.64 -11.84
N ASP A 56 12.05 4.62 -10.98
CA ASP A 56 13.09 5.39 -10.31
C ASP A 56 14.06 4.47 -9.56
N ARG A 57 15.36 4.70 -9.76
CA ARG A 57 16.45 3.95 -9.09
C ARG A 57 16.92 4.64 -7.82
N GLY A 58 16.33 5.79 -7.47
CA GLY A 58 16.54 6.46 -6.19
C GLY A 58 16.12 5.62 -4.99
N SER A 59 16.63 5.99 -3.81
CA SER A 59 16.24 5.40 -2.53
C SER A 59 15.79 6.51 -1.58
N PRO A 60 14.48 6.64 -1.29
CA PRO A 60 13.37 5.84 -1.84
C PRO A 60 13.07 6.18 -3.31
N ALA A 61 12.53 5.21 -4.05
CA ALA A 61 12.07 5.43 -5.42
C ALA A 61 10.81 6.33 -5.43
N ARG A 62 10.77 7.32 -6.33
CA ARG A 62 9.71 8.34 -6.39
C ARG A 62 8.63 8.09 -7.43
N TRP A 63 8.90 7.28 -8.44
CA TRP A 63 7.97 7.06 -9.54
C TRP A 63 8.15 5.70 -10.21
N ALA A 64 7.08 5.22 -10.85
CA ALA A 64 7.11 4.04 -11.70
C ALA A 64 6.26 4.24 -12.95
N ARG A 65 6.80 3.88 -14.11
CA ARG A 65 6.09 3.86 -15.38
C ARG A 65 5.70 2.43 -15.70
N THR A 66 4.40 2.23 -15.92
CA THR A 66 3.82 0.95 -16.32
C THR A 66 3.38 1.00 -17.78
N GLU A 67 2.96 -0.13 -18.33
CA GLU A 67 2.35 -0.19 -19.67
C GLU A 67 1.11 0.69 -19.82
N SER A 68 0.42 0.97 -18.70
CA SER A 68 -0.83 1.73 -18.70
C SER A 68 -0.65 3.22 -18.35
N ARG A 69 0.22 3.53 -17.38
CA ARG A 69 0.40 4.89 -16.87
C ARG A 69 1.65 5.09 -16.03
N LEU A 70 1.94 6.36 -15.75
CA LEU A 70 2.87 6.80 -14.71
C LEU A 70 2.17 6.81 -13.34
N TYR A 71 2.90 6.37 -12.31
CA TYR A 71 2.51 6.49 -10.91
C TYR A 71 3.56 7.28 -10.15
N ARG A 72 3.09 8.13 -9.22
CA ARG A 72 3.92 8.67 -8.15
C ARG A 72 3.97 7.66 -7.02
N LEU A 73 5.17 7.30 -6.59
CA LEU A 73 5.37 6.36 -5.50
C LEU A 73 5.33 7.12 -4.18
N GLY A 74 4.37 6.77 -3.33
CA GLY A 74 4.14 7.38 -2.04
C GLY A 74 4.88 6.65 -0.91
N LEU A 75 4.29 6.70 0.29
CA LEU A 75 4.83 6.07 1.48
C LEU A 75 5.05 4.57 1.26
N SER A 76 6.16 4.05 1.77
CA SER A 76 6.33 2.60 1.98
C SER A 76 5.86 2.24 3.39
N TYR A 77 5.23 1.07 3.52
CA TYR A 77 4.82 0.53 4.81
C TYR A 77 5.67 -0.69 5.14
N PRO A 78 6.18 -0.79 6.38
CA PRO A 78 6.78 -2.02 6.87
C PRO A 78 5.84 -3.23 6.72
N PRO A 79 6.37 -4.47 6.65
CA PRO A 79 5.58 -5.67 6.39
C PRO A 79 4.33 -5.86 7.27
N ALA A 80 4.41 -5.64 8.58
CA ALA A 80 3.28 -5.88 9.49
C ALA A 80 2.23 -4.77 9.38
N GLU A 81 2.63 -3.49 9.33
CA GLU A 81 1.70 -2.40 9.03
C GLU A 81 0.97 -2.63 7.70
N ARG A 82 1.69 -3.10 6.67
CA ARG A 82 1.11 -3.42 5.37
C ARG A 82 0.06 -4.54 5.47
N GLU A 83 0.35 -5.61 6.22
CA GLU A 83 -0.61 -6.70 6.42
C GLU A 83 -1.87 -6.22 7.18
N ILE A 84 -1.70 -5.34 8.18
CA ILE A 84 -2.82 -4.73 8.92
C ILE A 84 -3.70 -3.91 7.96
N ARG A 85 -3.11 -2.99 7.20
CA ARG A 85 -3.84 -2.17 6.20
C ARG A 85 -4.57 -3.04 5.18
N TYR A 86 -3.95 -4.13 4.74
CA TYR A 86 -4.57 -5.06 3.79
C TYR A 86 -5.82 -5.71 4.36
N TRP A 87 -5.75 -6.23 5.59
CA TRP A 87 -6.91 -6.86 6.20
C TRP A 87 -8.00 -5.86 6.54
N ALA A 88 -7.64 -4.66 7.02
CA ALA A 88 -8.59 -3.60 7.29
C ALA A 88 -9.35 -3.19 6.01
N GLN A 89 -8.65 -2.98 4.90
CA GLN A 89 -9.26 -2.68 3.59
C GLN A 89 -10.19 -3.80 3.12
N LYS A 90 -9.75 -5.05 3.23
CA LYS A 90 -10.53 -6.22 2.81
C LYS A 90 -11.82 -6.36 3.61
N LEU A 91 -11.77 -6.13 4.92
CA LEU A 91 -12.92 -6.16 5.81
C LEU A 91 -13.86 -4.97 5.57
N ARG A 92 -13.31 -3.77 5.41
CA ARG A 92 -14.05 -2.55 5.05
C ARG A 92 -14.89 -2.78 3.79
N ARG A 93 -14.29 -3.34 2.74
CA ARG A 93 -14.99 -3.68 1.50
C ARG A 93 -16.11 -4.70 1.69
N ARG A 94 -15.86 -5.76 2.47
CA ARG A 94 -16.91 -6.76 2.79
C ARG A 94 -18.11 -6.13 3.50
N ARG A 95 -17.86 -5.11 4.32
CA ARG A 95 -18.87 -4.36 5.07
C ARG A 95 -19.44 -3.17 4.28
N HIS A 96 -18.97 -2.91 3.06
CA HIS A 96 -19.33 -1.74 2.25
C HIS A 96 -19.15 -0.40 3.00
N LEU A 97 -18.11 -0.32 3.84
CA LEU A 97 -17.79 0.90 4.58
C LEU A 97 -17.01 1.89 3.66
N PRO A 98 -17.24 3.20 3.80
CA PRO A 98 -16.54 4.21 3.01
C PRO A 98 -15.04 4.26 3.34
N LEU A 99 -14.23 4.76 2.40
CA LEU A 99 -12.88 5.25 2.70
C LEU A 99 -12.96 6.50 3.58
N GLY A 100 -12.00 6.68 4.49
CA GLY A 100 -11.98 7.82 5.40
C GLY A 100 -12.04 7.38 6.85
N ASP A 101 -13.07 7.75 7.59
CA ASP A 101 -13.12 7.52 9.04
C ASP A 101 -13.01 6.05 9.44
N ALA A 102 -12.69 5.82 10.72
CA ALA A 102 -12.65 4.50 11.31
C ALA A 102 -14.01 3.77 11.18
N PRO A 103 -14.02 2.43 11.05
CA PRO A 103 -12.87 1.54 11.08
C PRO A 103 -12.30 1.18 9.69
N GLY A 104 -10.97 1.12 9.57
CA GLY A 104 -10.29 0.54 8.39
C GLY A 104 -10.23 1.42 7.14
N GLY A 105 -10.81 2.62 7.16
CA GLY A 105 -10.73 3.58 6.06
C GLY A 105 -9.62 4.63 6.19
N GLY A 106 -9.02 4.77 7.37
CA GLY A 106 -8.15 5.91 7.74
C GLY A 106 -6.67 5.54 7.87
N ASN A 107 -5.92 6.31 8.66
CA ASN A 107 -4.49 6.06 8.94
C ASN A 107 -4.21 5.63 10.39
N ASP A 108 -5.24 5.41 11.19
CA ASP A 108 -5.13 4.92 12.57
C ASP A 108 -4.96 3.40 12.58
N ILE A 109 -3.71 2.94 12.72
CA ILE A 109 -3.37 1.51 12.72
C ILE A 109 -3.94 0.78 13.94
N ASP A 110 -4.04 1.43 15.10
CA ASP A 110 -4.63 0.81 16.29
C ASP A 110 -6.13 0.59 16.10
N ALA A 111 -6.84 1.55 15.47
CA ALA A 111 -8.24 1.36 15.08
C ALA A 111 -8.41 0.25 14.03
N MET A 112 -7.46 0.09 13.10
CA MET A 112 -7.46 -1.04 12.16
C MET A 112 -7.28 -2.39 12.86
N ILE A 113 -6.36 -2.48 13.83
CA ILE A 113 -6.15 -3.69 14.62
C ILE A 113 -7.43 -4.03 15.41
N ALA A 114 -8.05 -3.04 16.05
CA ALA A 114 -9.30 -3.21 16.77
C ALA A 114 -10.43 -3.73 15.85
N PHE A 115 -10.54 -3.16 14.65
CA PHE A 115 -11.50 -3.61 13.65
C PHE A 115 -11.26 -5.05 13.20
N ILE A 116 -10.01 -5.43 12.91
CA ILE A 116 -9.65 -6.79 12.54
C ILE A 116 -9.98 -7.76 13.70
N ARG A 117 -9.75 -7.35 14.94
CA ARG A 117 -10.07 -8.12 16.15
C ARG A 117 -11.57 -8.37 16.28
N GLU A 118 -12.39 -7.38 15.96
CA GLU A 118 -13.85 -7.48 15.99
C GLU A 118 -14.37 -8.43 14.89
N GLU A 119 -13.89 -8.26 13.66
CA GLU A 119 -14.33 -9.05 12.51
C GLU A 119 -13.85 -10.51 12.54
N LYS A 120 -12.78 -10.80 13.30
CA LYS A 120 -12.19 -12.13 13.46
C LYS A 120 -12.01 -12.89 12.14
N PRO A 121 -11.35 -12.30 11.11
CA PRO A 121 -11.18 -12.95 9.80
C PRO A 121 -10.26 -14.18 9.85
N PHE A 122 -9.50 -14.36 10.93
CA PHE A 122 -8.57 -15.46 11.15
C PHE A 122 -8.37 -15.70 12.66
N ARG A 123 -7.60 -16.74 13.00
CA ARG A 123 -7.32 -17.12 14.39
C ARG A 123 -6.63 -15.98 15.16
N GLU A 124 -7.02 -15.79 16.41
CA GLU A 124 -6.47 -14.76 17.30
C GLU A 124 -4.94 -14.77 17.38
N GLN A 125 -4.32 -15.96 17.43
CA GLN A 125 -2.86 -16.10 17.42
C GLN A 125 -2.19 -15.43 16.20
N LYS A 126 -2.86 -15.40 15.03
CA LYS A 126 -2.34 -14.67 13.86
C LYS A 126 -2.41 -13.17 14.10
N LEU A 127 -3.50 -12.65 14.68
CA LEU A 127 -3.63 -11.23 15.00
C LEU A 127 -2.57 -10.80 16.01
N THR A 128 -2.38 -11.57 17.08
CA THR A 128 -1.36 -11.30 18.10
C THR A 128 0.04 -11.23 17.51
N ARG A 129 0.40 -12.15 16.60
CA ARG A 129 1.71 -12.11 15.92
C ARG A 129 1.87 -10.88 15.03
N MET A 130 0.81 -10.52 14.29
CA MET A 130 0.82 -9.33 13.43
C MET A 130 0.93 -8.04 14.25
N GLU A 131 0.20 -7.93 15.36
CA GLU A 131 0.29 -6.80 16.28
C GLU A 131 1.67 -6.69 16.95
N HIS A 132 2.23 -7.82 17.40
CA HIS A 132 3.60 -7.84 17.95
C HIS A 132 4.64 -7.36 16.94
N ALA A 133 4.60 -7.91 15.72
CA ALA A 133 5.51 -7.50 14.64
C ALA A 133 5.36 -6.00 14.31
N TYR A 134 4.14 -5.48 14.31
CA TYR A 134 3.91 -4.04 14.13
C TYR A 134 4.55 -3.21 15.24
N ARG A 135 4.44 -3.62 16.52
CA ARG A 135 5.11 -2.91 17.62
C ARG A 135 6.63 -2.93 17.49
N GLU A 136 7.21 -4.07 17.11
CA GLU A 136 8.65 -4.20 16.83
C GLU A 136 9.09 -3.27 15.68
N GLU A 137 8.29 -3.18 14.61
CA GLU A 137 8.56 -2.24 13.50
C GLU A 137 8.57 -0.78 13.98
N GLN A 138 7.59 -0.38 14.81
CA GLN A 138 7.56 0.98 15.36
C GLN A 138 8.78 1.28 16.25
N GLU A 139 9.21 0.32 17.06
CA GLU A 139 10.41 0.46 17.90
C GLU A 139 11.68 0.60 17.05
N GLN A 140 11.83 -0.23 16.01
CA GLN A 140 12.98 -0.15 15.10
C GLN A 140 13.01 1.18 14.35
N MET A 141 11.86 1.66 13.87
CA MET A 141 11.76 2.95 13.20
C MET A 141 12.02 4.13 14.14
N ALA A 142 11.67 4.01 15.43
CA ALA A 142 11.98 5.01 16.44
C ALA A 142 13.47 5.01 16.82
N ALA A 143 14.10 3.84 16.89
CA ALA A 143 15.52 3.68 17.23
C ALA A 143 16.48 4.04 16.09
N GLY A 144 16.00 4.01 14.84
CA GLY A 144 16.77 4.37 13.64
C GLY A 144 16.71 5.85 13.24
N ARG A 145 16.05 6.71 14.02
CA ARG A 145 16.08 8.17 13.88
C ARG A 145 17.11 8.80 14.81
#